data_AF-A0A161VDF7-F1
#
_entry.id   AF-A0A161VDF7-F1
#
_cell.length_a   1.000
_cell.length_b   1.000
_cell.length_c   1.000
_cell.angle_alpha   90.00
_cell.angle_beta   90.00
_cell.angle_gamma   90.00
#
_symmetry.space_group_name_H-M   'P 1'
#
loop_
_entity.id
_entity.type
_entity.pdbx_description
1 polymer ?
#
loop_
_entity_poly.entity_id
_entity_poly.type
_entity_poly.pdbx_seq_one_letter_code
_entity_poly.pdbx_strand_id
1 'polypeptide(L)'
;MGRTRCEYDADPGVTRFAALKSKHEELQRRVTLFEELFGLLSMRSEAESVEIIRRMRTANIETDLEDFIKFIKNADLLMQLVSAQSNQTPPASEESSVDTHLLTIPLADISSLVELLRSAVSKLDASAQTALLDTIRHDIAVFTSQEGGRSGSAPRKQ
;
A
#
# COMPACT_ATOMS: atom_id res chain seq x y z
N MET A 1 -0.96 -14.47 57.20
CA MET A 1 -0.11 -13.93 56.11
C MET A 1 0.28 -15.07 55.17
N GLY A 2 -0.59 -15.40 54.21
CA GLY A 2 -0.31 -16.46 53.23
C GLY A 2 0.61 -15.92 52.15
N ARG A 3 1.79 -16.54 51.97
CA ARG A 3 2.62 -16.27 50.79
C ARG A 3 1.91 -16.92 49.60
N THR A 4 1.33 -16.12 48.71
CA THR A 4 0.94 -16.59 47.39
C THR A 4 2.16 -17.21 46.72
N ARG A 5 2.10 -18.51 46.44
CA ARG A 5 3.17 -19.26 45.78
C ARG A 5 3.36 -18.63 44.40
N CYS A 6 4.50 -17.96 44.18
CA CYS A 6 4.86 -17.43 42.88
C CYS A 6 5.20 -18.63 41.98
N GLU A 7 4.28 -18.95 41.07
CA GLU A 7 4.44 -19.99 40.07
C GLU A 7 4.89 -19.34 38.77
N TYR A 8 6.00 -19.84 38.22
CA TYR A 8 6.48 -19.39 36.91
C TYR A 8 5.80 -20.22 35.85
N ASP A 9 5.33 -19.56 34.80
CA ASP A 9 4.82 -20.22 33.60
C ASP A 9 5.99 -20.88 32.86
N ALA A 10 6.32 -22.10 33.28
CA ALA A 10 7.42 -22.90 32.77
C ALA A 10 6.94 -24.34 32.61
N ASP A 11 7.22 -24.92 31.45
CA ASP A 11 6.83 -26.30 31.16
C ASP A 11 7.46 -27.29 32.16
N PRO A 12 6.79 -28.43 32.44
CA PRO A 12 7.33 -29.46 33.31
C PRO A 12 8.71 -29.92 32.83
N GLY A 13 9.74 -29.74 33.67
CA GLY A 13 11.12 -30.13 33.36
C GLY A 13 12.00 -29.00 32.81
N VAL A 14 11.44 -27.82 32.51
CA VAL A 14 12.21 -26.63 32.13
C VAL A 14 12.60 -25.86 33.39
N THR A 15 13.88 -25.52 33.51
CA THR A 15 14.31 -24.66 34.62
C THR A 15 13.72 -23.26 34.45
N ARG A 16 13.38 -22.59 35.56
CA ARG A 16 12.92 -21.20 35.53
C ARG A 16 13.81 -20.28 34.69
N PHE A 17 15.12 -20.46 34.78
CA PHE A 17 16.08 -19.67 34.01
C PHE A 17 15.96 -19.94 32.51
N ALA A 18 15.81 -21.21 32.09
CA ALA A 18 15.62 -21.57 30.70
C ALA A 18 14.30 -21.02 30.13
N ALA A 19 13.19 -21.11 30.87
CA ALA A 19 11.91 -20.54 30.46
C ALA A 19 12.00 -19.01 30.31
N LEU A 20 12.61 -18.33 31.28
CA LEU A 20 12.80 -16.88 31.23
C LEU A 20 13.71 -16.45 30.08
N LYS A 21 14.79 -17.19 29.84
CA LYS A 21 15.70 -16.93 28.72
C LYS A 21 15.00 -17.10 27.37
N SER A 22 14.25 -18.18 27.19
CA SER A 22 13.49 -18.43 25.96
C SER A 22 12.47 -17.32 25.70
N LYS A 23 11.72 -16.89 26.72
CA LYS A 23 10.79 -15.76 26.60
C LYS A 23 11.51 -14.46 26.31
N HIS A 24 12.66 -14.21 26.92
CA HIS A 24 13.46 -13.03 26.63
C HIS A 24 13.93 -13.01 25.17
N GLU A 25 14.45 -14.13 24.66
CA GLU A 25 14.87 -14.27 23.25
C GLU A 25 13.69 -14.09 22.29
N GLU A 26 12.52 -14.63 22.64
CA GLU A 26 11.27 -14.43 21.87
C GLU A 26 10.86 -12.96 21.80
N LEU A 27 10.81 -12.27 22.93
CA LEU A 27 10.48 -10.85 22.97
C LEU A 27 11.52 -10.01 22.24
N GLN A 28 12.81 -10.30 22.46
CA GLN A 28 13.89 -9.54 21.83
C GLN A 28 13.84 -9.67 20.30
N ARG A 29 13.57 -10.87 19.77
CA ARG A 29 13.33 -11.08 18.34
C ARG A 29 12.17 -10.23 17.83
N ARG A 30 11.03 -10.22 18.55
CA ARG A 30 9.86 -9.42 18.17
C ARG A 30 10.15 -7.92 18.16
N VAL A 31 10.90 -7.42 19.14
CA VAL A 31 11.31 -6.00 19.18
C VAL A 31 12.16 -5.66 17.96
N THR A 32 13.16 -6.48 17.62
CA THR A 32 14.00 -6.26 16.43
C THR A 32 13.17 -6.24 15.14
N LEU A 33 12.18 -7.12 15.00
CA LEU A 33 11.28 -7.11 13.84
C LEU A 33 10.43 -5.82 13.79
N PHE A 34 9.93 -5.33 14.91
CA PHE A 34 9.19 -4.06 14.94
C PHE A 34 10.10 -2.88 14.57
N GLU A 35 11.31 -2.82 15.12
CA GLU A 35 12.29 -1.77 14.76
C GLU A 35 12.58 -1.77 13.26
N GLU A 36 12.72 -2.96 12.66
CA GLU A 36 12.91 -3.10 11.23
C GLU A 36 11.69 -2.62 10.42
N LEU A 37 10.48 -3.01 10.82
CA LEU A 37 9.25 -2.53 10.18
C LEU A 37 9.12 -1.01 10.26
N PHE A 38 9.41 -0.41 11.42
CA PHE A 38 9.38 1.05 11.57
C PHE A 38 10.47 1.72 10.72
N GLY A 39 11.64 1.11 10.60
CA GLY A 39 12.69 1.55 9.68
C GLY A 39 12.20 1.57 8.24
N LEU A 40 11.54 0.51 7.78
CA LEU A 40 10.96 0.43 6.44
C LEU A 40 9.88 1.50 6.20
N LEU A 41 9.00 1.73 7.18
CA LEU A 41 7.94 2.74 7.08
C LEU A 41 8.51 4.17 7.07
N SER A 42 9.58 4.42 7.83
CA SER A 42 10.18 5.77 7.95
C SER A 42 10.89 6.22 6.67
N MET A 43 11.36 5.28 5.86
CA MET A 43 12.07 5.56 4.60
C MET A 43 11.13 5.73 3.40
N ARG A 44 9.83 5.47 3.57
CA ARG A 44 8.83 5.48 2.50
C ARG A 44 7.98 6.74 2.48
N SER A 45 7.30 6.94 1.36
CA SER A 45 6.27 7.98 1.27
C SER A 45 5.07 7.66 2.18
N GLU A 46 4.36 8.71 2.60
CA GLU A 46 3.18 8.56 3.46
C GLU A 46 2.13 7.63 2.84
N ALA A 47 1.88 7.76 1.54
CA ALA A 47 0.91 6.94 0.81
C ALA A 47 1.26 5.44 0.87
N GLU A 48 2.54 5.09 0.67
CA GLU A 48 2.99 3.70 0.75
C GLU A 48 2.89 3.16 2.19
N SER A 49 3.31 3.97 3.16
CA SER A 49 3.25 3.61 4.58
C SER A 49 1.81 3.37 5.05
N VAL A 50 0.85 4.17 4.61
CA VAL A 50 -0.58 3.97 4.90
C VAL A 50 -1.09 2.65 4.33
N GLU A 51 -0.72 2.30 3.10
CA GLU A 51 -1.14 1.03 2.49
C GLU A 51 -0.51 -0.18 3.19
N ILE A 52 0.76 -0.09 3.59
CA ILE A 52 1.42 -1.11 4.40
C ILE A 52 0.67 -1.28 5.72
N ILE A 53 0.36 -0.20 6.44
CA ILE A 53 -0.39 -0.24 7.71
C ILE A 53 -1.82 -0.79 7.49
N ARG A 54 -2.45 -0.50 6.35
CA ARG A 54 -3.77 -1.04 6.03
C ARG A 54 -3.73 -2.57 5.89
N ARG A 55 -2.73 -3.10 5.19
CA ARG A 55 -2.49 -4.56 5.08
C ARG A 55 -2.11 -5.18 6.42
N MET A 56 -1.34 -4.42 7.21
CA MET A 56 -0.94 -4.77 8.56
C MET A 56 -2.16 -5.10 9.44
N ARG A 57 -3.24 -4.31 9.34
CA ARG A 57 -4.49 -4.54 10.10
C ARG A 57 -5.25 -5.80 9.71
N THR A 58 -5.04 -6.30 8.50
CA THR A 58 -5.69 -7.52 8.01
C THR A 58 -4.84 -8.77 8.19
N ALA A 59 -3.54 -8.61 8.49
CA ALA A 59 -2.61 -9.71 8.73
C ALA A 59 -2.57 -10.08 10.22
N ASN A 60 -2.30 -11.36 10.53
CA ASN A 60 -2.11 -11.81 11.90
C ASN A 60 -0.66 -11.59 12.36
N ILE A 61 -0.35 -10.37 12.78
CA ILE A 61 1.04 -9.93 13.01
C ILE A 61 1.66 -10.50 14.28
N GLU A 62 0.84 -11.02 15.19
CA GLU A 62 1.38 -11.71 16.36
C GLU A 62 2.20 -12.94 15.98
N THR A 63 1.85 -13.62 14.88
CA THR A 63 2.56 -14.79 14.37
C THR A 63 3.38 -14.51 13.11
N ASP A 64 2.91 -13.59 12.25
CA ASP A 64 3.40 -13.51 10.86
C ASP A 64 4.23 -12.25 10.55
N LEU A 65 4.68 -11.52 11.57
CA LEU A 65 5.41 -10.25 11.39
C LEU A 65 6.68 -10.41 10.51
N GLU A 66 7.42 -11.50 10.70
CA GLU A 66 8.65 -11.77 9.94
C GLU A 66 8.36 -12.00 8.45
N ASP A 67 7.33 -12.79 8.14
CA ASP A 67 6.89 -13.03 6.76
C ASP A 67 6.34 -11.76 6.12
N PHE A 68 5.64 -10.93 6.89
CA PHE A 68 5.15 -9.64 6.42
C PHE A 68 6.29 -8.69 6.06
N ILE A 69 7.31 -8.57 6.91
CA ILE A 69 8.51 -7.77 6.62
C ILE A 69 9.23 -8.29 5.37
N LYS A 70 9.38 -9.61 5.25
CA LYS A 70 9.97 -10.25 4.07
C LYS A 70 9.18 -9.94 2.80
N PHE A 71 7.86 -10.01 2.86
CA PHE A 71 6.98 -9.64 1.76
C PHE A 71 7.20 -8.18 1.30
N ILE A 72 7.28 -7.25 2.25
CA ILE A 72 7.55 -5.83 1.98
C ILE A 72 8.89 -5.66 1.25
N LYS A 73 9.96 -6.26 1.76
CA LYS A 73 11.29 -6.19 1.14
C LYS A 73 11.34 -6.81 -0.26
N ASN A 74 10.66 -7.93 -0.45
CA ASN A 74 10.58 -8.59 -1.76
C ASN A 74 9.82 -7.72 -2.77
N ALA A 75 8.74 -7.07 -2.35
CA ALA A 75 8.02 -6.12 -3.20
C ALA A 75 8.91 -4.96 -3.63
N ASP A 76 9.76 -4.43 -2.74
CA ASP A 76 10.71 -3.37 -3.10
C ASP A 76 11.73 -3.83 -4.13
N LEU A 77 12.26 -5.04 -3.97
CA LEU A 77 13.19 -5.60 -4.92
C LEU A 77 12.56 -5.73 -6.31
N LEU A 78 11.31 -6.20 -6.38
CA LEU A 78 10.56 -6.28 -7.64
C LEU A 78 10.36 -4.90 -8.27
N MET A 79 9.99 -3.89 -7.48
CA MET A 79 9.84 -2.52 -7.97
C MET A 79 11.17 -1.95 -8.51
N GLN A 80 12.28 -2.19 -7.83
CA GLN A 80 13.61 -1.76 -8.29
C GLN A 80 14.01 -2.42 -9.60
N LEU A 81 13.71 -3.71 -9.79
CA LEU A 81 14.00 -4.43 -11.03
C LEU A 81 13.22 -3.88 -12.22
N VAL A 82 11.94 -3.54 -12.01
CA VAL A 82 11.10 -2.90 -13.05
C VAL A 82 11.67 -1.53 -13.43
N SER A 83 12.06 -0.71 -12.45
CA SER A 83 12.68 0.59 -12.72
C SER A 83 14.03 0.47 -13.44
N ALA A 84 14.83 -0.55 -13.14
CA ALA A 84 16.11 -0.79 -13.80
C ALA A 84 15.93 -1.24 -15.26
N GLN A 85 14.92 -2.05 -15.55
CA GLN A 85 14.62 -2.51 -16.91
C GLN A 85 14.07 -1.39 -17.80
N SER A 86 13.31 -0.44 -17.24
CA SER A 86 12.83 0.75 -17.96
C SER A 86 13.95 1.67 -18.44
N ASN A 87 15.15 1.60 -17.86
CA ASN A 87 16.29 2.46 -18.21
C ASN A 87 17.23 1.83 -19.26
N GLN A 88 16.94 0.61 -19.74
CA GLN A 88 17.70 -0.06 -20.80
C GLN A 88 16.91 -0.11 -22.12
N THR A 89 16.67 1.05 -22.73
CA THR A 89 16.31 1.13 -24.16
C THR A 89 17.52 1.74 -24.91
N PRO A 90 18.13 1.02 -25.87
CA PRO A 90 19.20 1.58 -26.70
C PRO A 90 18.66 2.68 -27.63
N PRO A 91 19.41 3.77 -27.92
CA PRO A 91 19.00 4.76 -28.89
C PRO A 91 19.43 4.32 -30.29
N ALA A 92 18.55 3.66 -31.04
CA ALA A 92 18.58 3.68 -32.51
C ALA A 92 17.31 3.03 -33.06
N SER A 93 16.36 3.86 -33.43
CA SER A 93 15.64 3.84 -34.72
C SER A 93 14.31 4.53 -34.52
N GLU A 94 14.25 5.75 -35.05
CA GLU A 94 13.02 6.45 -35.34
C GLU A 94 12.13 5.55 -36.21
N GLU A 95 10.98 5.13 -35.68
CA GLU A 95 9.76 4.96 -36.47
C GLU A 95 8.56 4.90 -35.51
N SER A 96 7.87 6.04 -35.43
CA SER A 96 6.44 6.19 -35.21
C SER A 96 5.68 5.02 -34.58
N SER A 97 5.48 5.08 -33.27
CA SER A 97 4.26 4.57 -32.64
C SER A 97 4.00 5.36 -31.36
N VAL A 98 2.89 6.08 -31.32
CA VAL A 98 2.34 6.71 -30.12
C VAL A 98 1.91 5.59 -29.18
N ASP A 99 2.81 5.18 -28.27
CA ASP A 99 2.50 4.18 -27.26
C ASP A 99 2.07 4.88 -25.98
N THR A 100 0.77 5.19 -25.93
CA THR A 100 0.07 5.54 -24.71
C THR A 100 0.06 4.29 -23.82
N HIS A 101 1.07 4.10 -22.97
CA HIS A 101 0.98 3.20 -21.82
C HIS A 101 0.00 3.78 -20.79
N LEU A 102 -1.27 3.85 -21.18
CA LEU A 102 -2.40 3.86 -20.26
C LEU A 102 -2.34 2.53 -19.51
N LEU A 103 -2.44 2.61 -18.19
CA LEU A 103 -2.74 1.46 -17.34
C LEU A 103 -4.01 0.81 -17.87
N THR A 104 -3.87 -0.19 -18.73
CA THR A 104 -4.98 -1.00 -19.24
C THR A 104 -5.42 -1.89 -18.09
N ILE A 105 -6.19 -1.31 -17.17
CA ILE A 105 -7.02 -2.04 -16.23
C ILE A 105 -7.92 -2.93 -17.10
N PRO A 106 -7.95 -4.25 -16.89
CA PRO A 106 -8.82 -5.14 -17.66
C PRO A 106 -10.26 -4.61 -17.59
N LEU A 107 -10.90 -4.43 -18.75
CA LEU A 107 -12.26 -3.86 -18.86
C LEU A 107 -13.31 -4.63 -18.02
N ALA A 108 -13.04 -5.90 -17.73
CA ALA A 108 -13.82 -6.74 -16.83
C ALA A 108 -13.80 -6.23 -15.37
N ASP A 109 -12.66 -5.76 -14.89
CA ASP A 109 -12.48 -5.24 -13.53
C ASP A 109 -13.17 -3.87 -13.36
N ILE A 110 -13.16 -3.06 -14.43
CA ILE A 110 -13.86 -1.77 -14.48
C ILE A 110 -15.38 -1.99 -14.33
N SER A 111 -15.93 -2.99 -15.03
CA SER A 111 -17.36 -3.30 -14.96
C SER A 111 -17.77 -3.78 -13.56
N SER A 112 -16.96 -4.63 -12.93
CA SER A 112 -17.17 -5.08 -11.55
C SER A 112 -17.11 -3.93 -10.54
N LEU A 113 -16.14 -3.03 -10.70
CA LEU A 113 -15.99 -1.84 -9.86
C LEU A 113 -17.17 -0.87 -10.00
N VAL A 114 -17.65 -0.63 -11.21
CA VAL A 114 -18.81 0.25 -11.48
C VAL A 114 -20.07 -0.33 -10.84
N GLU A 115 -20.30 -1.64 -10.93
CA GLU A 115 -21.45 -2.28 -10.28
C GLU A 115 -21.34 -2.25 -8.74
N LEU A 116 -20.14 -2.42 -8.18
CA LEU A 116 -19.92 -2.28 -6.74
C LEU A 116 -20.20 -0.84 -6.27
N LEU A 117 -19.71 0.16 -7.01
CA LEU A 117 -19.98 1.57 -6.73
C LEU A 117 -21.48 1.88 -6.84
N ARG A 118 -22.16 1.36 -7.86
CA ARG A 118 -23.61 1.52 -8.02
C ARG A 118 -24.39 0.92 -6.84
N SER A 119 -23.98 -0.25 -6.36
CA SER A 119 -24.55 -0.90 -5.17
C SER A 119 -24.27 -0.13 -3.87
N ALA A 120 -23.11 0.52 -3.76
CA ALA A 120 -22.79 1.37 -2.61
C ALA A 120 -23.60 2.68 -2.63
N VAL A 121 -23.75 3.30 -3.81
CA VAL A 121 -24.50 4.55 -3.99
C VAL A 121 -25.99 4.35 -3.75
N SER A 122 -26.57 3.20 -4.15
CA SER A 122 -27.98 2.90 -3.91
C SER A 122 -28.34 2.71 -2.42
N LYS A 123 -27.35 2.49 -1.56
CA LYS A 123 -27.51 2.41 -0.09
C LYS A 123 -27.49 3.77 0.60
N LEU A 124 -27.06 4.83 -0.09
CA LEU A 124 -27.07 6.18 0.44
C LEU A 124 -28.48 6.76 0.39
N ASP A 125 -28.81 7.67 1.30
CA ASP A 125 -30.03 8.45 1.23
C ASP A 125 -30.00 9.45 0.05
N ALA A 126 -31.17 9.95 -0.35
CA ALA A 126 -31.31 10.81 -1.53
C ALA A 126 -30.46 12.10 -1.43
N SER A 127 -30.26 12.65 -0.23
CA SER A 127 -29.48 13.87 -0.02
C SER A 127 -27.98 13.59 -0.17
N ALA A 128 -27.51 12.45 0.36
CA ALA A 128 -26.12 12.03 0.22
C ALA A 128 -25.78 11.64 -1.24
N GLN A 129 -26.72 11.02 -1.96
CA GLN A 129 -26.54 10.72 -3.39
C GLN A 129 -26.39 11.99 -4.24
N THR A 130 -27.22 13.01 -4.02
CA THR A 130 -27.13 14.28 -4.76
C THR A 130 -25.82 15.01 -4.47
N ALA A 131 -25.38 15.04 -3.21
CA ALA A 131 -24.13 15.69 -2.84
C ALA A 131 -22.92 15.02 -3.51
N LEU A 132 -22.89 13.69 -3.55
CA LEU A 132 -21.83 12.94 -4.22
C LEU A 132 -21.78 13.23 -5.73
N LEU A 133 -22.93 13.20 -6.40
CA LEU A 133 -23.01 13.48 -7.84
C LEU A 133 -22.62 14.92 -8.19
N ASP A 134 -22.96 15.88 -7.33
CA ASP A 134 -22.57 17.27 -7.51
C ASP A 134 -21.05 17.47 -7.37
N THR A 135 -20.42 16.81 -6.40
CA THR A 135 -18.95 16.79 -6.25
C THR A 135 -18.28 16.19 -7.48
N ILE A 136 -18.74 15.02 -7.96
CA ILE A 136 -18.18 14.37 -9.15
C ILE A 136 -18.32 15.29 -10.38
N ARG A 137 -19.47 15.95 -10.54
CA ARG A 137 -19.70 16.88 -11.65
C ARG A 137 -18.77 18.10 -11.57
N HIS A 138 -18.54 18.62 -10.37
CA HIS A 138 -17.61 19.72 -10.14
C HIS A 138 -16.18 19.34 -10.53
N ASP A 139 -15.70 18.19 -10.07
CA ASP A 139 -14.34 17.72 -10.36
C ASP A 139 -14.13 17.53 -11.87
N ILE A 140 -15.09 16.91 -12.58
CA ILE A 140 -15.03 16.76 -14.04
C ILE A 140 -14.98 18.13 -14.75
N ALA A 141 -15.75 19.11 -14.29
CA ALA A 141 -15.73 20.47 -14.84
C ALA A 141 -14.38 21.17 -14.63
N VAL A 142 -13.74 20.95 -13.48
CA VAL A 142 -12.39 21.47 -13.18
C VAL A 142 -11.35 20.81 -14.08
N PHE A 143 -11.37 19.48 -14.21
CA PHE A 143 -10.45 18.75 -15.08
C PHE A 143 -10.58 19.14 -16.55
N THR A 144 -11.81 19.22 -17.07
CA THR A 144 -12.05 19.61 -18.48
C THR A 144 -11.67 21.07 -18.78
N SER A 145 -11.75 21.95 -17.78
CA SER A 145 -11.28 23.34 -17.91
C SER A 145 -9.75 23.45 -17.92
N GLN A 146 -9.05 22.54 -17.22
CA GLN A 146 -7.59 22.52 -17.16
C GLN A 146 -6.94 22.01 -18.46
N GLU A 147 -7.62 21.12 -19.20
CA GLU A 147 -7.15 20.63 -20.50
C GLU A 147 -7.30 21.64 -21.64
N GLY A 148 -8.26 22.58 -21.54
CA GLY A 148 -8.47 23.64 -22.54
C GLY A 148 -7.41 24.76 -22.55
N GLY A 149 -6.56 24.85 -21.51
CA GLY A 149 -5.58 25.93 -21.35
C GLY A 149 -4.22 25.71 -22.03
N ARG A 150 -3.94 24.52 -22.60
CA ARG A 150 -2.61 24.16 -23.14
C ARG A 150 -2.49 24.25 -24.67
N SER A 151 -3.50 24.75 -25.37
CA SER A 151 -3.45 24.96 -26.82
C SER A 151 -3.56 26.45 -27.16
N GLY A 152 -2.42 27.14 -27.24
CA GLY A 152 -2.40 28.52 -27.74
C GLY A 152 -1.12 29.29 -27.49
N SER A 153 -0.14 29.16 -28.41
CA SER A 153 0.46 30.30 -29.13
C SER A 153 1.83 29.91 -29.72
N ALA A 154 1.91 29.75 -31.04
CA ALA A 154 3.16 29.89 -31.78
C ALA A 154 3.00 31.07 -32.73
N PRO A 155 3.83 32.13 -32.67
CA PRO A 155 3.71 33.26 -33.58
C PRO A 155 4.29 32.91 -34.95
N ARG A 156 3.50 33.11 -36.01
CA ARG A 156 4.02 33.17 -37.38
C ARG A 156 4.82 34.46 -37.53
N LYS A 157 6.12 34.34 -37.82
CA LYS A 157 6.93 35.44 -38.34
C LYS A 157 6.69 35.56 -39.85
N GLN A 158 6.43 36.79 -40.30
CA GLN A 158 6.51 37.22 -41.70
C GLN A 158 7.96 37.31 -42.15
#